data_AF-A0AAD5EWA6-F1
#
_entry.id   AF-A0AAD5EWA6-F1
#
_cell.length_a   1.000
_cell.length_b   1.000
_cell.length_c   1.000
_cell.angle_alpha   90.00
_cell.angle_beta   90.00
_cell.angle_gamma   90.00
#
_symmetry.space_group_name_H-M   'P 1'
#
loop_
_entity.id
_entity.type
_entity.pdbx_description
1 polymer ?
#
loop_
_entity_poly.entity_id
_entity_poly.type
_entity_poly.pdbx_seq_one_letter_code
_entity_poly.pdbx_strand_id
1 'polypeptide(L)'
;MTSVTGGYCTIAVNITDFSRFGKTPKAQWCQLPLIPFFKVLAFLFGIICTGASIHIYGEHVWDPLQIVTSWGTTPGGRCAAFLASTIWLLAQICCNISANSISFANDISTLFPRWFNIRRGVIFAAIVGAWGLVPWKTNSAAGSLLSFMSGHAIILGPFAGIMIADYWIIRRRSLDVASLYDPKGRYRYNKFGTNWRAFIIVFGVVGPLVPGLARAVSPSTVHIGIGLRHLYSISWLFGFFTALVSYFTLMKVFPANSTLNRRDEVLNGLNMIESDLEHQHGSKIVEEKVTGIPEGKK
;
A
#
# COMPACT_ATOMS: atom_id res chain seq x y z
N MET A 1 17.67 0.44 -7.65
CA MET A 1 16.47 1.26 -7.91
C MET A 1 15.19 0.46 -7.65
N THR A 2 14.90 -0.59 -8.42
CA THR A 2 13.68 -1.42 -8.27
C THR A 2 13.43 -1.92 -6.86
N SER A 3 14.46 -2.29 -6.10
CA SER A 3 14.28 -2.77 -4.73
C SER A 3 13.82 -1.69 -3.75
N VAL A 4 14.31 -0.45 -3.92
CA VAL A 4 13.86 0.70 -3.10
C VAL A 4 12.45 1.09 -3.48
N THR A 5 12.17 1.18 -4.78
CA THR A 5 10.81 1.48 -5.28
C THR A 5 9.83 0.39 -4.86
N GLY A 6 10.23 -0.88 -4.96
CA GLY A 6 9.46 -2.06 -4.55
C GLY A 6 9.00 -2.01 -3.10
N GLY A 7 9.87 -1.56 -2.18
CA GLY A 7 9.50 -1.40 -0.77
C GLY A 7 8.48 -0.29 -0.49
N TYR A 8 8.32 0.66 -1.41
CA TYR A 8 7.32 1.73 -1.33
C TYR A 8 6.10 1.51 -2.20
N CYS A 9 6.07 0.46 -3.03
CA CYS A 9 4.97 0.18 -3.93
C CYS A 9 3.66 -0.07 -3.20
N THR A 10 3.71 -0.82 -2.10
CA THR A 10 2.52 -1.13 -1.28
C THR A 10 1.92 0.15 -0.73
N ILE A 11 2.76 1.01 -0.14
CA ILE A 11 2.35 2.31 0.40
C ILE A 11 1.82 3.21 -0.72
N ALA A 12 2.43 3.18 -1.91
CA ALA A 12 2.00 4.01 -3.03
C ALA A 12 0.59 3.66 -3.53
N VAL A 13 0.21 2.38 -3.56
CA VAL A 13 -1.12 1.95 -4.01
C VAL A 13 -2.20 2.08 -2.94
N ASN A 14 -1.82 2.08 -1.65
CA ASN A 14 -2.75 2.15 -0.52
C ASN A 14 -2.73 3.50 0.23
N ILE A 15 -1.98 4.50 -0.25
CA ILE A 15 -1.84 5.81 0.41
C ILE A 15 -3.20 6.50 0.66
N THR A 16 -4.21 6.14 -0.14
CA THR A 16 -5.60 6.60 0.01
C THR A 16 -6.23 6.25 1.34
N ASP A 17 -5.74 5.19 2.02
CA ASP A 17 -6.17 4.83 3.37
C ASP A 17 -5.87 5.92 4.40
N PHE A 18 -4.76 6.64 4.21
CA PHE A 18 -4.35 7.76 5.05
C PHE A 18 -4.87 9.08 4.51
N SER A 19 -4.84 9.26 3.19
CA SER A 19 -5.22 10.53 2.58
C SER A 19 -6.70 10.85 2.76
N ARG A 20 -7.58 9.85 2.91
CA ARG A 20 -9.01 10.06 3.21
C ARG A 20 -9.27 10.76 4.54
N PHE A 21 -8.33 10.68 5.49
CA PHE A 21 -8.40 11.38 6.78
C PHE A 21 -7.75 12.78 6.73
N GLY A 22 -7.20 13.17 5.57
CA GLY A 22 -6.64 14.49 5.36
C GLY A 22 -7.74 15.56 5.32
N LYS A 23 -7.58 16.62 6.13
CA LYS A 23 -8.52 17.76 6.14
C LYS A 23 -8.51 18.55 4.83
N THR A 24 -7.42 18.48 4.06
CA THR A 24 -7.26 19.22 2.81
C THR A 24 -6.71 18.32 1.71
N PRO A 25 -7.11 18.52 0.44
CA PRO A 25 -6.54 17.78 -0.70
C PRO A 25 -5.03 17.97 -0.87
N LYS A 26 -4.48 19.06 -0.30
CA LYS A 26 -3.06 19.38 -0.35
C LYS A 26 -2.25 18.79 0.82
N ALA A 27 -2.90 18.14 1.78
CA ALA A 27 -2.21 17.61 2.96
C ALA A 27 -1.07 16.62 2.61
N GLN A 28 -1.19 15.90 1.49
CA GLN A 28 -0.18 14.92 1.07
C GLN A 28 1.13 15.56 0.58
N TRP A 29 1.14 16.85 0.22
CA TRP A 29 2.35 17.52 -0.29
C TRP A 29 3.47 17.61 0.75
N CYS A 30 3.16 17.54 2.05
CA CYS A 30 4.18 17.51 3.09
C CYS A 30 5.04 16.23 3.03
N GLN A 31 4.53 15.14 2.48
CA GLN A 31 5.27 13.88 2.36
C GLN A 31 6.42 13.98 1.37
N LEU A 32 6.28 14.84 0.34
CA LEU A 32 7.25 14.98 -0.74
C LEU A 32 8.65 15.43 -0.22
N PRO A 33 8.79 16.45 0.64
CA PRO A 33 10.07 16.77 1.26
C PRO A 33 10.41 15.90 2.48
N LEU A 34 9.42 15.52 3.30
CA LEU A 34 9.68 14.85 4.58
C LEU A 34 10.17 13.40 4.39
N ILE A 35 9.55 12.64 3.48
CA ILE A 35 9.93 11.23 3.28
C ILE A 35 11.40 11.12 2.80
N PRO A 36 11.84 11.83 1.74
CA PRO A 36 13.24 11.78 1.32
C PRO A 36 14.19 12.28 2.39
N PHE A 37 13.85 13.36 3.11
CA PHE A 37 14.70 13.91 4.16
C PHE A 37 15.00 12.89 5.27
N PHE A 38 13.95 12.32 5.89
CA PHE A 38 14.14 11.32 6.94
C PHE A 38 14.77 10.03 6.41
N LYS A 39 14.53 9.68 5.14
CA LYS A 39 15.17 8.52 4.51
C LYS A 39 16.65 8.70 4.31
N VAL A 40 17.07 9.83 3.77
CA VAL A 40 18.49 10.15 3.60
C VAL A 40 19.18 10.12 4.95
N LEU A 41 18.55 10.68 5.99
CA LEU A 41 19.10 10.66 7.33
C LEU A 41 19.26 9.22 7.88
N ALA A 42 18.25 8.38 7.74
CA ALA A 42 18.31 6.98 8.16
C ALA A 42 19.38 6.18 7.40
N PHE A 43 19.48 6.35 6.07
CA PHE A 43 20.52 5.69 5.27
C PHE A 43 21.92 6.19 5.60
N LEU A 44 22.07 7.50 5.85
CA LEU A 44 23.35 8.09 6.26
C LEU A 44 23.84 7.48 7.57
N PHE A 45 22.99 7.41 8.59
CA PHE A 45 23.35 6.76 9.86
C PHE A 45 23.65 5.28 9.68
N GLY A 46 22.89 4.56 8.86
CA GLY A 46 23.17 3.16 8.53
C GLY A 46 24.57 2.97 7.93
N ILE A 47 24.94 3.78 6.93
CA ILE A 47 26.26 3.72 6.28
C ILE A 47 27.38 4.06 7.26
N ILE A 48 27.19 5.11 8.07
CA ILE A 48 28.18 5.50 9.09
C ILE A 48 28.38 4.38 10.11
N CYS A 49 27.31 3.79 10.63
CA CYS A 49 27.37 2.69 11.59
C CYS A 49 28.07 1.45 11.00
N THR A 50 27.76 1.07 9.76
CA THR A 50 28.42 -0.07 9.09
C THR A 50 29.88 0.24 8.72
N GLY A 51 30.23 1.49 8.46
CA GLY A 51 31.63 1.90 8.29
C GLY A 51 32.42 1.83 9.60
N ALA A 52 31.84 2.33 10.69
CA ALA A 52 32.46 2.29 12.02
C ALA A 52 32.57 0.86 12.57
N SER A 53 31.63 -0.03 12.21
CA SER A 53 31.66 -1.42 12.71
C SER A 53 32.89 -2.20 12.26
N ILE A 54 33.48 -1.86 11.11
CA ILE A 54 34.76 -2.45 10.66
C ILE A 54 35.89 -2.12 11.65
N HIS A 55 35.97 -0.86 12.09
CA HIS A 55 37.03 -0.41 12.99
C HIS A 55 36.84 -0.92 14.43
N ILE A 56 35.59 -1.13 14.86
CA ILE A 56 35.26 -1.53 16.24
C ILE A 56 35.18 -3.06 16.39
N TYR A 57 34.55 -3.74 15.44
CA TYR A 57 34.21 -5.17 15.51
C TYR A 57 34.96 -6.03 14.48
N GLY A 58 35.67 -5.43 13.52
CA GLY A 58 36.44 -6.17 12.51
C GLY A 58 35.62 -6.78 11.38
N GLU A 59 34.29 -6.58 11.37
CA GLU A 59 33.38 -7.11 10.36
C GLU A 59 32.30 -6.11 9.97
N HIS A 60 31.72 -6.28 8.77
CA HIS A 60 30.63 -5.44 8.29
C HIS A 60 29.29 -5.83 8.90
N VAL A 61 29.02 -5.30 10.10
CA VAL A 61 27.70 -5.44 10.71
C VAL A 61 26.73 -4.43 10.09
N TRP A 62 25.73 -4.93 9.37
CA TRP A 62 24.67 -4.14 8.75
C TRP A 62 23.37 -4.15 9.55
N ASP A 63 23.18 -5.14 10.42
CA ASP A 63 22.01 -5.26 11.29
C ASP A 63 22.24 -4.49 12.61
N PRO A 64 21.48 -3.41 12.88
CA PRO A 64 21.61 -2.63 14.11
C PRO A 64 21.36 -3.46 15.37
N LEU A 65 20.49 -4.48 15.31
CA LEU A 65 20.23 -5.34 16.46
C LEU A 65 21.48 -6.14 16.85
N GLN A 66 22.26 -6.61 15.89
CA GLN A 66 23.52 -7.31 16.16
C GLN A 66 24.52 -6.39 16.88
N ILE A 67 24.61 -5.12 16.47
CA ILE A 67 25.45 -4.13 17.16
C ILE A 67 25.00 -3.98 18.62
N VAL A 68 23.70 -3.85 18.87
CA VAL A 68 23.16 -3.71 20.23
C VAL A 68 23.46 -4.92 21.11
N THR A 69 23.44 -6.15 20.55
CA THR A 69 23.78 -7.36 21.32
C THR A 69 25.23 -7.38 21.81
N SER A 70 26.15 -6.69 21.14
CA SER A 70 27.55 -6.61 21.55
C SER A 70 27.79 -5.76 22.81
N TRP A 71 26.83 -4.93 23.20
CA TRP A 71 26.98 -3.99 24.33
C TRP A 71 26.79 -4.64 25.71
N GLY A 72 26.52 -5.94 25.78
CA GLY A 72 26.21 -6.65 27.04
C GLY A 72 27.35 -6.79 28.06
N THR A 73 28.58 -6.46 27.67
CA THR A 73 29.81 -6.71 28.45
C THR A 73 29.92 -5.85 29.71
N THR A 74 29.40 -4.61 29.69
CA THR A 74 29.48 -3.68 30.83
C THR A 74 28.10 -3.37 31.41
N PRO A 75 27.98 -2.99 32.71
CA PRO A 75 26.69 -2.58 33.29
C PRO A 75 26.06 -1.39 32.54
N GLY A 76 26.86 -0.40 32.14
CA GLY A 76 26.39 0.74 31.33
C GLY A 76 25.95 0.32 29.93
N GLY A 77 26.69 -0.59 29.29
CA GLY A 77 26.33 -1.14 27.98
C GLY A 77 25.03 -1.95 28.00
N ARG A 78 24.77 -2.72 29.07
CA ARG A 78 23.48 -3.42 29.25
C ARG A 78 22.30 -2.46 29.36
N CYS A 79 22.47 -1.34 30.07
CA CYS A 79 21.45 -0.29 30.14
C CYS A 79 21.20 0.33 28.76
N ALA A 80 22.26 0.69 28.04
CA ALA A 80 22.17 1.22 26.69
C ALA A 80 21.50 0.22 25.72
N ALA A 81 21.82 -1.07 25.83
CA ALA A 81 21.22 -2.12 25.00
C ALA A 81 19.72 -2.27 25.26
N PHE A 82 19.31 -2.22 26.53
CA PHE A 82 17.89 -2.25 26.91
C PHE A 82 17.13 -1.05 26.33
N LEU A 83 17.67 0.17 26.48
CA LEU A 83 17.04 1.38 25.95
C LEU A 83 16.95 1.35 24.42
N ALA A 84 18.04 1.02 23.74
CA ALA A 84 18.07 0.92 22.28
C ALA A 84 17.10 -0.14 21.75
N SER A 85 17.07 -1.33 22.37
CA SER A 85 16.15 -2.41 21.99
C SER A 85 14.68 -2.03 22.24
N THR A 86 14.40 -1.29 23.32
CA THR A 86 13.04 -0.81 23.63
C THR A 86 12.56 0.22 22.60
N ILE A 87 13.42 1.16 22.23
CA ILE A 87 13.13 2.15 21.17
C ILE A 87 12.93 1.44 19.83
N TRP A 88 13.78 0.47 19.51
CA TRP A 88 13.64 -0.34 18.30
C TRP A 88 12.30 -1.10 18.26
N LEU A 89 11.93 -1.76 19.36
CA LEU A 89 10.65 -2.44 19.49
C LEU A 89 9.47 -1.49 19.25
N LEU A 90 9.49 -0.32 19.89
CA LEU A 90 8.45 0.70 19.71
C LEU A 90 8.38 1.17 18.25
N ALA A 91 9.53 1.48 17.64
CA ALA A 91 9.61 1.90 16.25
C ALA A 91 9.02 0.84 15.29
N GLN A 92 9.31 -0.44 15.53
CA GLN A 92 8.81 -1.55 14.72
C GLN A 92 7.30 -1.73 14.87
N ILE A 93 6.76 -1.59 16.08
CA ILE A 93 5.31 -1.62 16.34
C ILE A 93 4.64 -0.46 15.59
N CYS A 94 5.15 0.77 15.70
CA CYS A 94 4.60 1.94 15.03
C CYS A 94 4.61 1.78 13.50
N CYS A 95 5.73 1.35 12.91
CA CYS A 95 5.82 1.10 11.47
C CYS A 95 4.86 0.00 11.00
N ASN A 96 4.74 -1.12 11.73
CA ASN A 96 3.84 -2.20 11.30
C ASN A 96 2.37 -1.81 11.40
N ILE A 97 1.96 -1.11 12.45
CA ILE A 97 0.57 -0.63 12.58
C ILE A 97 0.25 0.34 11.45
N SER A 98 1.12 1.33 11.22
CA SER A 98 0.90 2.38 10.22
C SER A 98 1.02 1.88 8.79
N ALA A 99 2.04 1.11 8.43
CA ALA A 99 2.28 0.77 7.02
C ALA A 99 1.51 -0.47 6.55
N ASN A 100 1.22 -1.42 7.45
CA ASN A 100 0.76 -2.75 7.07
C ASN A 100 -0.63 -3.08 7.64
N SER A 101 -0.83 -2.90 8.94
CA SER A 101 -2.05 -3.38 9.62
C SER A 101 -3.31 -2.61 9.22
N ILE A 102 -3.23 -1.28 9.09
CA ILE A 102 -4.39 -0.44 8.76
C ILE A 102 -4.92 -0.75 7.36
N SER A 103 -4.04 -0.86 6.36
CA SER A 103 -4.43 -1.16 4.98
C SER A 103 -5.06 -2.53 4.85
N PHE A 104 -4.44 -3.57 5.44
CA PHE A 104 -5.03 -4.90 5.45
C PHE A 104 -6.41 -4.91 6.14
N ALA A 105 -6.54 -4.21 7.27
CA ALA A 105 -7.79 -4.15 8.02
C ALA A 105 -8.90 -3.43 7.22
N ASN A 106 -8.57 -2.38 6.47
CA ASN A 106 -9.50 -1.74 5.55
C ASN A 106 -9.92 -2.73 4.46
N ASP A 107 -8.98 -3.36 3.77
CA ASP A 107 -9.25 -4.30 2.67
C ASP A 107 -10.18 -5.45 3.11
N ILE A 108 -9.85 -6.14 4.22
CA ILE A 108 -10.67 -7.27 4.68
C ILE A 108 -12.05 -6.84 5.18
N SER A 109 -12.16 -5.64 5.77
CA SER A 109 -13.45 -5.11 6.22
C SER A 109 -14.36 -4.72 5.05
N THR A 110 -13.80 -4.33 3.90
CA THR A 110 -14.57 -4.04 2.68
C THR A 110 -14.92 -5.31 1.91
N LEU A 111 -14.05 -6.31 1.89
CA LEU A 111 -14.27 -7.58 1.19
C LEU A 111 -15.25 -8.50 1.93
N PHE A 112 -15.17 -8.53 3.27
CA PHE A 112 -15.95 -9.42 4.13
C PHE A 112 -16.63 -8.64 5.27
N PRO A 113 -17.48 -7.63 4.97
CA PRO A 113 -18.01 -6.69 5.96
C PRO A 113 -18.89 -7.35 7.04
N ARG A 114 -19.50 -8.50 6.74
CA ARG A 114 -20.30 -9.26 7.70
C ARG A 114 -19.47 -9.90 8.81
N TRP A 115 -18.21 -10.23 8.53
CA TRP A 115 -17.35 -11.00 9.45
C TRP A 115 -16.29 -10.12 10.12
N PHE A 116 -15.75 -9.14 9.37
CA PHE A 116 -14.64 -8.32 9.80
C PHE A 116 -15.03 -6.85 10.01
N ASN A 117 -14.68 -6.34 11.18
CA ASN A 117 -14.51 -4.91 11.40
C ASN A 117 -13.00 -4.60 11.47
N ILE A 118 -12.62 -3.31 11.46
CA ILE A 118 -11.19 -2.90 11.45
C ILE A 118 -10.42 -3.55 12.61
N ARG A 119 -10.99 -3.62 13.82
CA ARG A 119 -10.34 -4.23 14.99
C ARG A 119 -10.04 -5.71 14.77
N ARG A 120 -11.02 -6.48 14.29
CA ARG A 120 -10.85 -7.91 13.96
C ARG A 120 -9.86 -8.10 12.82
N GLY A 121 -9.88 -7.21 11.82
CA GLY A 121 -8.94 -7.22 10.68
C GLY A 121 -7.48 -7.06 11.13
N VAL A 122 -7.20 -6.11 12.03
CA VAL A 122 -5.85 -5.91 12.59
C VAL A 122 -5.38 -7.14 13.38
N ILE A 123 -6.24 -7.73 14.21
CA ILE A 123 -5.89 -8.95 14.97
C ILE A 123 -5.61 -10.12 14.02
N PHE A 124 -6.43 -10.28 12.99
CA PHE A 124 -6.23 -11.31 11.97
C PHE A 124 -4.91 -11.11 11.22
N ALA A 125 -4.59 -9.88 10.82
CA ALA A 125 -3.31 -9.54 10.20
C ALA A 125 -2.12 -9.89 11.11
N ALA A 126 -2.22 -9.59 12.41
CA ALA A 126 -1.15 -9.87 13.36
C ALA A 126 -0.93 -11.39 13.54
N ILE A 127 -2.00 -12.18 13.65
CA ILE A 127 -1.88 -13.63 13.86
C ILE A 127 -1.50 -14.33 12.55
N VAL A 128 -2.28 -14.17 11.50
CA VAL A 128 -2.09 -14.92 10.24
C VAL A 128 -0.94 -14.34 9.43
N GLY A 129 -0.87 -13.01 9.30
CA GLY A 129 0.16 -12.35 8.52
C GLY A 129 1.54 -12.43 9.18
N ALA A 130 1.65 -12.18 10.49
CA ALA A 130 2.95 -12.24 11.17
C ALA A 130 3.33 -13.68 11.54
N TRP A 131 2.46 -14.44 12.20
CA TRP A 131 2.83 -15.77 12.70
C TRP A 131 2.58 -16.89 11.69
N GLY A 132 1.52 -16.81 10.90
CA GLY A 132 1.20 -17.84 9.91
C GLY A 132 2.17 -17.89 8.73
N LEU A 133 2.59 -16.72 8.24
CA LEU A 133 3.51 -16.64 7.08
C LEU A 133 4.99 -16.75 7.46
N VAL A 134 5.34 -16.60 8.75
CA VAL A 134 6.71 -16.76 9.28
C VAL A 134 7.74 -15.97 8.43
N PRO A 135 7.53 -14.66 8.17
CA PRO A 135 8.33 -13.91 7.20
C PRO A 135 9.81 -13.78 7.60
N TRP A 136 10.14 -13.94 8.89
CA TRP A 136 11.52 -13.94 9.37
C TRP A 136 12.36 -15.08 8.82
N LYS A 137 11.77 -16.20 8.39
CA LYS A 137 12.51 -17.25 7.68
C LYS A 137 13.03 -16.77 6.33
N THR A 138 12.26 -15.93 5.63
CA THR A 138 12.64 -15.34 4.34
C THR A 138 13.64 -14.19 4.50
N ASN A 139 13.65 -13.52 5.66
CA ASN A 139 14.56 -12.41 5.96
C ASN A 139 15.97 -12.85 6.43
N SER A 140 16.21 -14.15 6.54
CA SER A 140 17.50 -14.69 7.02
C SER A 140 18.65 -14.51 6.01
N ALA A 141 18.35 -14.25 4.74
CA ALA A 141 19.35 -13.95 3.71
C ALA A 141 19.02 -12.63 2.98
N ALA A 142 20.02 -11.75 2.81
CA ALA A 142 19.84 -10.48 2.10
C ALA A 142 19.36 -10.66 0.64
N GLY A 143 19.80 -11.75 -0.02
CA GLY A 143 19.40 -12.08 -1.39
C GLY A 143 17.93 -12.47 -1.55
N SER A 144 17.35 -13.19 -0.57
CA SER A 144 15.93 -13.57 -0.60
C SER A 144 15.02 -12.37 -0.37
N LEU A 145 15.41 -11.45 0.52
CA LEU A 145 14.68 -10.19 0.73
C LEU A 145 14.65 -9.34 -0.54
N LEU A 146 15.80 -9.19 -1.20
CA LEU A 146 15.91 -8.39 -2.43
C LEU A 146 15.05 -8.96 -3.56
N SER A 147 15.04 -10.30 -3.69
CA SER A 147 14.24 -11.01 -4.69
C SER A 147 12.74 -10.88 -4.39
N PHE A 148 12.35 -10.96 -3.11
CA PHE A 148 10.98 -10.73 -2.67
C PHE A 148 10.49 -9.32 -2.99
N MET A 149 11.27 -8.29 -2.64
CA MET A 149 10.95 -6.88 -2.93
C MET A 149 10.82 -6.62 -4.43
N SER A 150 11.68 -7.26 -5.23
CA SER A 150 11.68 -7.13 -6.69
C SER A 150 10.46 -7.82 -7.32
N GLY A 151 10.02 -8.96 -6.75
CA GLY A 151 8.76 -9.61 -7.13
C GLY A 151 7.53 -8.74 -6.84
N HIS A 152 7.50 -8.07 -5.68
CA HIS A 152 6.41 -7.15 -5.33
C HIS A 152 6.30 -5.99 -6.32
N ALA A 153 7.44 -5.42 -6.72
CA ALA A 153 7.48 -4.29 -7.65
C ALA A 153 6.84 -4.62 -9.02
N ILE A 154 7.02 -5.86 -9.51
CA ILE A 154 6.50 -6.32 -10.82
C ILE A 154 4.98 -6.37 -10.85
N ILE A 155 4.34 -6.74 -9.74
CA ILE A 155 2.88 -6.88 -9.66
C ILE A 155 2.22 -5.53 -9.33
N LEU A 156 2.79 -4.80 -8.37
CA LEU A 156 2.21 -3.55 -7.88
C LEU A 156 2.40 -2.37 -8.84
N GLY A 157 3.47 -2.36 -9.63
CA GLY A 157 3.72 -1.32 -10.66
C GLY A 157 2.56 -1.20 -11.66
N PRO A 158 2.13 -2.31 -12.31
CA PRO A 158 0.98 -2.33 -13.21
C PRO A 158 -0.33 -1.88 -12.56
N PHE A 159 -0.60 -2.28 -11.31
CA PHE A 159 -1.79 -1.83 -10.59
C PHE A 159 -1.80 -0.31 -10.39
N ALA A 160 -0.68 0.28 -9.94
CA ALA A 160 -0.56 1.72 -9.80
C ALA A 160 -0.78 2.45 -11.14
N GLY A 161 -0.22 1.92 -12.24
CA GLY A 161 -0.40 2.48 -13.58
C GLY A 161 -1.85 2.46 -14.05
N ILE A 162 -2.56 1.34 -13.84
CA ILE A 162 -3.99 1.21 -14.18
C ILE A 162 -4.85 2.16 -13.34
N MET A 163 -4.62 2.23 -12.03
CA MET A 163 -5.38 3.10 -11.12
C MET A 163 -5.26 4.58 -11.53
N ILE A 164 -4.05 5.02 -11.88
CA ILE A 164 -3.82 6.40 -12.35
C ILE A 164 -4.48 6.64 -13.71
N ALA A 165 -4.33 5.71 -14.66
CA ALA A 165 -4.97 5.83 -15.98
C ALA A 165 -6.50 5.91 -15.87
N ASP A 166 -7.10 5.03 -15.05
CA ASP A 166 -8.54 4.95 -14.86
C ASP A 166 -9.09 6.23 -14.24
N TYR A 167 -8.53 6.68 -13.11
CA TYR A 167 -9.05 7.83 -12.39
C TYR A 167 -8.75 9.17 -13.07
N TRP A 168 -7.50 9.44 -13.45
CA TRP A 168 -7.10 10.76 -13.94
C TRP A 168 -7.35 10.97 -15.43
N ILE A 169 -7.13 9.94 -16.25
CA ILE A 169 -7.15 10.09 -17.71
C ILE A 169 -8.52 9.71 -18.26
N ILE A 170 -9.00 8.51 -17.97
CA ILE A 170 -10.25 7.96 -18.54
C ILE A 170 -11.47 8.62 -17.89
N ARG A 171 -11.53 8.59 -16.55
CA ARG A 171 -12.66 9.13 -15.78
C ARG A 171 -12.53 10.61 -15.44
N ARG A 172 -11.35 11.22 -15.69
CA ARG A 172 -11.10 12.65 -15.47
C ARG A 172 -11.49 13.14 -14.06
N ARG A 173 -11.20 12.34 -13.03
CA ARG A 173 -11.57 12.55 -11.62
C ARG A 173 -13.06 12.47 -11.30
N SER A 174 -13.87 11.90 -12.20
CA SER A 174 -15.31 11.74 -12.04
C SER A 174 -15.62 10.32 -11.58
N LEU A 175 -15.97 10.17 -10.30
CA LEU A 175 -16.40 8.89 -9.71
C LEU A 175 -17.77 9.07 -9.06
N ASP A 176 -18.69 8.18 -9.37
CA ASP A 176 -19.92 7.97 -8.60
C ASP A 176 -19.60 7.09 -7.39
N VAL A 177 -19.68 7.65 -6.18
CA VAL A 177 -19.33 6.94 -4.94
C VAL A 177 -20.43 5.95 -4.55
N ALA A 178 -21.70 6.26 -4.79
CA ALA A 178 -22.81 5.37 -4.42
C ALA A 178 -22.72 4.05 -5.19
N SER A 179 -22.45 4.13 -6.50
CA SER A 179 -22.27 2.94 -7.34
C SER A 179 -21.04 2.09 -6.97
N LEU A 180 -20.05 2.60 -6.22
CA LEU A 180 -18.91 1.80 -5.75
C LEU A 180 -19.32 0.81 -4.64
N TYR A 181 -20.38 1.12 -3.89
CA TYR A 181 -20.88 0.28 -2.81
C TYR A 181 -22.07 -0.61 -3.24
N ASP A 182 -22.57 -0.47 -4.47
CA ASP A 182 -23.64 -1.31 -5.02
C ASP A 182 -23.06 -2.46 -5.86
N PRO A 183 -23.25 -3.74 -5.46
CA PRO A 183 -22.85 -4.91 -6.26
C PRO A 183 -23.49 -4.97 -7.66
N LYS A 184 -24.62 -4.28 -7.87
CA LYS A 184 -25.30 -4.16 -9.16
C LYS A 184 -25.05 -2.81 -9.83
N GLY A 185 -24.22 -1.97 -9.24
CA GLY A 185 -23.89 -0.64 -9.72
C GLY A 185 -23.06 -0.64 -11.00
N ARG A 186 -22.80 0.57 -11.50
CA ARG A 186 -22.16 0.78 -12.82
C ARG A 186 -20.77 0.12 -12.95
N TYR A 187 -20.04 -0.05 -11.85
CA TYR A 187 -18.69 -0.63 -11.85
C TYR A 187 -18.67 -2.15 -11.80
N ARG A 188 -19.81 -2.82 -11.96
CA ARG A 188 -19.86 -4.29 -12.03
C ARG A 188 -19.19 -4.84 -13.30
N TYR A 189 -19.12 -4.08 -14.39
CA TYR A 189 -18.61 -4.44 -15.73
C TYR A 189 -19.30 -5.64 -16.41
N ASN A 190 -19.32 -6.81 -15.78
CA ASN A 190 -19.88 -8.06 -16.30
C ASN A 190 -20.66 -8.81 -15.19
N LYS A 191 -21.21 -9.98 -15.52
CA LYS A 191 -21.96 -10.81 -14.55
C LYS A 191 -21.15 -11.14 -13.27
N PHE A 192 -19.84 -11.23 -13.40
CA PHE A 192 -18.90 -11.65 -12.35
C PHE A 192 -18.28 -10.48 -11.57
N GLY A 193 -18.58 -9.22 -11.91
CA GLY A 193 -17.97 -8.07 -11.21
C GLY A 193 -16.55 -7.73 -11.69
N THR A 194 -16.09 -8.23 -12.83
CA THR A 194 -14.68 -8.14 -13.24
C THR A 194 -14.45 -7.30 -14.48
N ASN A 195 -13.36 -6.51 -14.45
CA ASN A 195 -12.87 -5.78 -15.62
C ASN A 195 -11.81 -6.60 -16.35
N TRP A 196 -12.21 -7.34 -17.39
CA TRP A 196 -11.30 -8.16 -18.19
C TRP A 196 -10.15 -7.37 -18.83
N ARG A 197 -10.35 -6.07 -19.11
CA ARG A 197 -9.34 -5.20 -19.71
C ARG A 197 -8.15 -5.03 -18.77
N ALA A 198 -8.44 -4.71 -17.50
CA ALA A 198 -7.43 -4.59 -16.46
C ALA A 198 -6.70 -5.92 -16.26
N PHE A 199 -7.43 -7.04 -16.27
CA PHE A 199 -6.84 -8.37 -16.13
C PHE A 199 -5.82 -8.66 -17.23
N ILE A 200 -6.19 -8.53 -18.51
CA ILE A 200 -5.28 -8.80 -19.63
C ILE A 200 -4.02 -7.94 -19.55
N ILE A 201 -4.15 -6.67 -19.16
CA ILE A 201 -3.00 -5.76 -19.06
C ILE A 201 -2.08 -6.18 -17.92
N VAL A 202 -2.62 -6.50 -16.75
CA VAL A 202 -1.79 -6.95 -15.61
C VAL A 202 -1.00 -8.20 -15.99
N PHE A 203 -1.65 -9.23 -16.53
CA PHE A 203 -0.97 -10.46 -16.91
C PHE A 203 -0.02 -10.27 -18.10
N GLY A 204 -0.41 -9.46 -19.08
CA GLY A 204 0.43 -9.14 -20.24
C GLY A 204 1.70 -8.36 -19.89
N VAL A 205 1.63 -7.49 -18.88
CA VAL A 205 2.79 -6.71 -18.40
C VAL A 205 3.66 -7.51 -17.43
N VAL A 206 3.05 -8.33 -16.56
CA VAL A 206 3.78 -9.19 -15.62
C VAL A 206 4.51 -10.32 -16.35
N GLY A 207 3.92 -10.91 -17.39
CA GLY A 207 4.47 -12.07 -18.11
C GLY A 207 5.94 -11.93 -18.52
N PRO A 208 6.34 -10.86 -19.24
CA PRO A 208 7.73 -10.60 -19.63
C PRO A 208 8.71 -10.42 -18.46
N LEU A 209 8.21 -10.10 -17.26
CA LEU A 209 9.00 -9.83 -16.06
C LEU A 209 9.21 -11.09 -15.20
N VAL A 210 8.38 -12.13 -15.37
CA VAL A 210 8.47 -13.40 -14.63
C VAL A 210 9.83 -14.11 -14.83
N PRO A 211 10.41 -14.21 -16.05
CA PRO A 211 11.73 -14.82 -16.22
C PRO A 211 12.83 -14.10 -15.44
N GLY A 212 12.74 -12.77 -15.35
CA GLY A 212 13.64 -11.95 -14.53
C GLY A 212 13.51 -12.27 -13.04
N LEU A 213 12.28 -12.47 -12.56
CA LEU A 213 12.02 -12.87 -11.17
C LEU A 213 12.56 -14.27 -10.88
N ALA A 214 12.33 -15.23 -11.78
CA ALA A 214 12.84 -16.59 -11.65
C ALA A 214 14.38 -16.60 -11.53
N ARG A 215 15.06 -15.74 -12.31
CA ARG A 215 16.52 -15.56 -12.21
C ARG A 215 16.97 -14.92 -10.90
N ALA A 216 16.20 -14.00 -10.34
CA ALA A 216 16.52 -13.37 -9.06
C ALA A 216 16.44 -14.39 -7.92
N VAL A 217 15.44 -15.26 -7.94
CA VAL A 217 15.22 -16.31 -6.92
C VAL A 217 16.18 -17.48 -7.08
N SER A 218 16.49 -17.90 -8.32
CA SER A 218 17.38 -19.04 -8.59
C SER A 218 18.47 -18.67 -9.59
N PRO A 219 19.51 -17.94 -9.14
CA PRO A 219 20.57 -17.43 -10.01
C PRO A 219 21.38 -18.50 -10.75
N SER A 220 21.53 -19.68 -10.13
CA SER A 220 22.32 -20.79 -10.62
C SER A 220 21.59 -21.69 -11.62
N THR A 221 20.26 -21.71 -11.59
CA THR A 221 19.44 -22.66 -12.36
C THR A 221 18.82 -22.05 -13.60
N VAL A 222 18.53 -20.75 -13.57
CA VAL A 222 17.84 -20.05 -14.66
C VAL A 222 18.85 -19.20 -15.42
N HIS A 223 18.87 -19.31 -16.74
CA HIS A 223 19.68 -18.45 -17.60
C HIS A 223 18.76 -17.67 -18.53
N ILE A 224 18.78 -16.34 -18.38
CA ILE A 224 18.02 -15.42 -19.22
C ILE A 224 18.97 -14.56 -20.05
N GLY A 225 18.52 -14.18 -21.25
CA GLY A 225 19.23 -13.25 -22.14
C GLY A 225 19.39 -11.87 -21.50
N ILE A 226 20.40 -11.14 -21.96
CA ILE A 226 20.78 -9.81 -21.43
C ILE A 226 19.63 -8.80 -21.49
N GLY A 227 18.82 -8.82 -22.55
CA GLY A 227 17.67 -7.90 -22.68
C GLY A 227 16.65 -8.04 -21.54
N LEU A 228 16.30 -9.27 -21.15
CA LEU A 228 15.36 -9.53 -20.05
C LEU A 228 15.95 -9.14 -18.68
N ARG A 229 17.27 -9.22 -18.52
CA ARG A 229 17.95 -8.76 -17.30
C ARG A 229 17.83 -7.24 -17.15
N HIS A 230 18.08 -6.50 -18.22
CA HIS A 230 17.93 -5.05 -18.21
C HIS A 230 16.48 -4.64 -18.00
N LEU A 231 15.52 -5.33 -18.63
CA LEU A 231 14.09 -5.09 -18.42
C LEU A 231 13.69 -5.29 -16.95
N TYR A 232 14.18 -6.38 -16.33
CA TYR A 232 13.93 -6.64 -14.91
C TYR A 232 14.53 -5.56 -14.00
N SER A 233 15.68 -4.99 -14.36
CA SER A 233 16.32 -3.92 -13.59
C SER A 233 15.50 -2.63 -13.52
N ILE A 234 14.56 -2.43 -14.46
CA ILE A 234 13.62 -1.30 -14.53
C ILE A 234 12.17 -1.76 -14.41
N SER A 235 11.94 -2.96 -13.86
CA SER A 235 10.64 -3.66 -13.91
C SER A 235 9.47 -2.83 -13.39
N TRP A 236 9.68 -2.02 -12.34
CA TRP A 236 8.63 -1.16 -11.80
C TRP A 236 8.21 -0.07 -12.80
N LEU A 237 9.17 0.66 -13.38
CA LEU A 237 8.90 1.73 -14.34
C LEU A 237 8.25 1.16 -15.60
N PHE A 238 8.82 0.06 -16.11
CA PHE A 238 8.25 -0.65 -17.25
C PHE A 238 6.81 -1.10 -16.94
N GLY A 239 6.58 -1.71 -15.78
CA GLY A 239 5.27 -2.17 -15.36
C GLY A 239 4.25 -1.04 -15.27
N PHE A 240 4.63 0.06 -14.61
CA PHE A 240 3.80 1.24 -14.43
C PHE A 240 3.41 1.90 -15.76
N PHE A 241 4.38 2.30 -16.58
CA PHE A 241 4.11 3.05 -17.80
C PHE A 241 3.45 2.19 -18.88
N THR A 242 3.88 0.93 -19.02
CA THR A 242 3.27 0.02 -20.00
C THR A 242 1.82 -0.26 -19.63
N ALA A 243 1.50 -0.48 -18.36
CA ALA A 243 0.12 -0.69 -17.92
C ALA A 243 -0.73 0.58 -18.08
N LEU A 244 -0.20 1.76 -17.76
CA LEU A 244 -0.89 3.04 -17.95
C LEU A 244 -1.27 3.27 -19.42
N VAL A 245 -0.29 3.14 -20.33
CA VAL A 245 -0.51 3.37 -21.78
C VAL A 245 -1.41 2.28 -22.37
N SER A 246 -1.18 1.02 -22.01
CA SER A 246 -1.99 -0.10 -22.51
C SER A 246 -3.43 -0.01 -22.04
N TYR A 247 -3.66 0.37 -20.77
CA TYR A 247 -5.02 0.55 -20.22
C TYR A 247 -5.76 1.70 -20.88
N PHE A 248 -5.09 2.84 -21.04
CA PHE A 248 -5.64 3.95 -21.80
C PHE A 248 -6.02 3.55 -23.22
N THR A 249 -5.12 2.87 -23.94
CA THR A 249 -5.35 2.44 -25.32
C THR A 249 -6.50 1.44 -25.40
N LEU A 250 -6.52 0.43 -24.53
CA LEU A 250 -7.54 -0.61 -24.53
C LEU A 250 -8.92 -0.06 -24.15
N MET A 251 -8.99 0.89 -23.21
CA MET A 251 -10.24 1.57 -22.86
C MET A 251 -10.71 2.54 -23.94
N LYS A 252 -9.81 3.06 -24.79
CA LYS A 252 -10.19 3.87 -25.95
C LYS A 252 -10.72 3.03 -27.11
N VAL A 253 -10.12 1.86 -27.36
CA VAL A 253 -10.54 0.94 -28.44
C VAL A 253 -11.81 0.18 -28.05
N PHE A 254 -11.90 -0.30 -26.81
CA PHE A 254 -13.06 -1.02 -26.30
C PHE A 254 -13.62 -0.28 -25.08
N PRO A 255 -14.36 0.83 -25.22
CA PRO A 255 -14.84 1.59 -24.09
C PRO A 255 -15.87 0.83 -23.25
N ALA A 256 -15.76 0.95 -21.93
CA ALA A 256 -16.74 0.44 -20.98
C ALA A 256 -17.78 1.53 -20.68
N ASN A 257 -18.59 1.88 -21.69
CA ASN A 257 -19.51 3.03 -21.67
C ASN A 257 -20.45 3.07 -20.47
N SER A 258 -20.93 1.90 -20.01
CA SER A 258 -21.78 1.80 -18.81
C SER A 258 -21.11 2.33 -17.54
N THR A 259 -19.79 2.27 -17.47
CA THR A 259 -19.04 2.68 -16.28
C THR A 259 -18.66 4.15 -16.30
N LEU A 260 -18.67 4.83 -17.46
CA LEU A 260 -18.18 6.20 -17.59
C LEU A 260 -19.25 7.21 -17.18
N ASN A 261 -18.94 8.08 -16.22
CA ASN A 261 -19.88 9.11 -15.76
C ASN A 261 -20.14 10.14 -16.88
N ARG A 262 -21.41 10.46 -17.11
CA ARG A 262 -21.77 11.72 -17.77
C ARG A 262 -21.48 12.82 -16.74
N ARG A 263 -20.75 13.88 -17.12
CA ARG A 263 -20.27 14.92 -16.19
C ARG A 263 -21.37 15.51 -15.30
N ASP A 264 -22.62 15.42 -15.73
CA ASP A 264 -23.79 15.98 -15.07
C ASP A 264 -24.27 15.16 -13.85
N GLU A 265 -23.91 13.87 -13.74
CA GLU A 265 -24.37 13.00 -12.64
C GLU A 265 -23.54 13.15 -11.35
N VAL A 266 -22.30 13.65 -11.43
CA VAL A 266 -21.36 13.68 -10.29
C VAL A 266 -21.62 14.82 -9.32
N LEU A 267 -22.14 15.95 -9.81
CA LEU A 267 -22.62 17.03 -8.94
C LEU A 267 -23.85 16.60 -8.14
N ASN A 268 -24.72 15.78 -8.73
CA ASN A 268 -25.95 15.36 -8.08
C ASN A 268 -25.71 14.36 -6.95
N GLY A 269 -24.71 13.46 -7.06
CA GLY A 269 -24.43 12.48 -5.99
C GLY A 269 -23.98 13.10 -4.66
N LEU A 270 -23.20 14.19 -4.69
CA LEU A 270 -22.82 14.91 -3.47
C LEU A 270 -23.99 15.73 -2.92
N ASN A 271 -24.74 16.42 -3.79
CA ASN A 271 -25.92 17.18 -3.37
C ASN A 271 -27.04 16.30 -2.81
N MET A 272 -27.21 15.07 -3.33
CA MET A 272 -28.18 14.10 -2.82
C MET A 272 -27.80 13.57 -1.44
N ILE A 273 -26.51 13.28 -1.21
CA ILE A 273 -26.03 12.86 0.11
C ILE A 273 -26.14 14.02 1.11
N GLU A 274 -25.83 15.25 0.69
CA GLU A 274 -25.98 16.45 1.51
C GLU A 274 -27.45 16.71 1.83
N SER A 275 -28.35 16.58 0.86
CA SER A 275 -29.80 16.71 1.08
C SER A 275 -30.36 15.59 1.97
N ASP A 276 -29.89 14.35 1.83
CA ASP A 276 -30.32 13.23 2.68
C ASP A 276 -29.82 13.39 4.13
N LEU A 277 -28.60 13.92 4.31
CA LEU A 277 -28.04 14.25 5.62
C LEU A 277 -28.78 15.42 6.27
N GLU A 278 -29.13 16.46 5.50
CA GLU A 278 -29.97 17.57 5.95
C GLU A 278 -31.40 17.10 6.30
N HIS A 279 -31.97 16.19 5.51
CA HIS A 279 -33.30 15.62 5.79
C HIS A 279 -33.31 14.77 7.06
N GLN A 280 -32.25 13.97 7.29
CA GLN A 280 -32.09 13.21 8.54
C GLN A 280 -31.82 14.11 9.75
N HIS A 281 -31.02 15.16 9.61
CA HIS A 281 -30.81 16.14 10.69
C HIS A 281 -32.08 16.93 11.00
N GLY A 282 -32.80 17.39 9.97
CA GLY A 282 -34.08 18.06 10.09
C GLY A 282 -35.14 17.16 10.73
N SER A 283 -35.20 15.88 10.34
CA SER A 283 -36.11 14.89 10.92
C SER A 283 -35.82 14.67 12.41
N LYS A 284 -34.55 14.57 12.83
CA LYS A 284 -34.18 14.42 14.24
C LYS A 284 -34.53 15.65 15.08
N ILE A 285 -34.32 16.85 14.55
CA ILE A 285 -34.69 18.11 15.23
C ILE A 285 -36.21 18.25 15.35
N VAL A 286 -36.97 17.78 14.35
CA VAL A 286 -38.44 17.74 14.42
C VAL A 286 -38.91 16.67 15.41
N GLU A 287 -38.32 15.48 15.42
CA GLU A 287 -38.62 14.44 16.42
C GLU A 287 -38.36 14.91 17.84
N GLU A 288 -37.23 15.59 18.09
CA GLU A 288 -36.85 16.15 19.39
C GLU A 288 -37.79 17.29 19.83
N LYS A 289 -38.30 18.10 18.88
CA LYS A 289 -39.31 19.13 19.15
C LYS A 289 -40.73 18.58 19.33
N VAL A 290 -41.07 17.47 18.67
CA VAL A 290 -42.40 16.84 18.74
C VAL A 290 -42.52 15.94 19.98
N THR A 291 -41.42 15.33 20.44
CA THR A 291 -41.45 14.38 21.57
C THR A 291 -41.27 15.01 22.94
N GLY A 292 -40.81 16.27 23.06
CA GLY A 292 -41.05 17.13 24.23
C GLY A 292 -40.80 16.53 25.61
N ILE A 293 -39.91 15.53 25.76
CA ILE A 293 -39.56 14.94 27.05
C ILE A 293 -38.04 14.78 27.10
N PRO A 294 -37.34 15.49 28.01
CA PRO A 294 -35.94 15.23 28.25
C PRO A 294 -35.81 13.90 29.01
N GLU A 295 -35.17 12.90 28.41
CA GLU A 295 -34.73 11.72 29.16
C GLU A 295 -33.62 12.14 30.13
N GLY A 296 -34.05 12.50 31.33
CA GLY A 296 -33.19 12.76 32.47
C GLY A 296 -32.59 11.47 33.02
N LYS A 297 -31.30 11.56 33.35
CA LYS A 297 -30.56 10.86 34.41
C LYS A 297 -31.26 9.61 35.02
N LYS A 298 -30.64 8.45 34.79
CA LYS A 298 -30.21 7.51 35.83
C LYS A 298 -29.10 6.61 35.29
#